data_AF-A0A844AK29-F1
#
_entry.id   AF-A0A844AK29-F1
#
_cell.length_a   1.000
_cell.length_b   1.000
_cell.length_c   1.000
_cell.angle_alpha   90.00
_cell.angle_beta   90.00
_cell.angle_gamma   90.00
#
_symmetry.space_group_name_H-M   'P 1'
#
loop_
_entity.id
_entity.type
_entity.pdbx_description
1 polymer ?
#
loop_
_entity_poly.entity_id
_entity_poly.type
_entity_poly.pdbx_seq_one_letter_code
_entity_poly.pdbx_strand_id
1 'polypeptide(L)'
;MRNIPVWFVEDGFLRSVRPSASRTPPLSLALDSRTPYFDCRQPSDLEVLLSTYDFEADAALMARARAGIALLLDSGISKYNGAPKRTAEEVYGAKTRKRVLVVGQVEDDASIRYGCPVPMTNNDLVRLAAAEQPEAQILYKPHPDVLSRVRSARSDPAEVAHLCAVITESLPLAEALSTVDHVYTITSLAGFEALLRGIKVTTAGSPFYAGWGLTDDRQPNTRRGRQLSLEALFAGAYLIYPRYFDPVTGEQTSFEATVAAIKRQLQEPDARLPSRPAWRPLGPYGVLGWRHLLTAIIAPAIRRAGNDRDVEDFRADPIGFFRGLSDQRLRLIGRILYPFE
;
A
#
# COMPACT_ATOMS: atom_id res chain seq x y z
N MET A 1 2.64 -15.08 33.66
CA MET A 1 2.21 -14.98 32.25
C MET A 1 3.39 -15.05 31.26
N ARG A 2 4.44 -15.87 31.49
CA ARG A 2 5.72 -15.75 30.76
C ARG A 2 5.93 -16.75 29.60
N ASN A 3 4.88 -17.33 29.02
CA ASN A 3 5.06 -18.29 27.92
C ASN A 3 3.86 -18.39 26.96
N ILE A 4 3.21 -17.27 26.65
CA ILE A 4 2.16 -17.23 25.62
C ILE A 4 2.84 -16.90 24.29
N PRO A 5 2.81 -17.79 23.27
CA PRO A 5 3.30 -17.47 21.94
C PRO A 5 2.55 -16.27 21.38
N VAL A 6 3.29 -15.27 20.88
CA VAL A 6 2.73 -14.07 20.26
C VAL A 6 3.02 -14.14 18.76
N TRP A 7 2.01 -13.81 17.96
CA TRP A 7 2.12 -13.66 16.52
C TRP A 7 1.64 -12.27 16.13
N PHE A 8 2.43 -11.60 15.31
CA PHE A 8 2.08 -10.36 14.67
C PHE A 8 1.45 -10.66 13.32
N VAL A 9 0.27 -10.11 13.08
CA VAL A 9 -0.46 -10.28 11.83
C VAL A 9 -0.52 -8.94 11.12
N GLU A 10 -0.05 -8.92 9.88
CA GLU A 10 -0.08 -7.75 9.01
C GLU A 10 -0.62 -8.13 7.63
N ASP A 11 -1.04 -7.13 6.87
CA ASP A 11 -1.35 -7.34 5.46
C ASP A 11 -0.09 -7.81 4.73
N GLY A 12 -0.23 -8.86 3.90
CA GLY A 12 0.83 -9.27 3.00
C GLY A 12 1.04 -8.24 1.88
N PHE A 13 2.13 -8.41 1.12
CA PHE A 13 2.53 -7.43 0.10
C PHE A 13 1.61 -7.39 -1.13
N LEU A 14 0.73 -8.38 -1.29
CA LEU A 14 -0.32 -8.42 -2.30
C LEU A 14 -1.69 -8.35 -1.62
N ARG A 15 -2.24 -7.14 -1.52
CA ARG A 15 -3.35 -6.87 -0.60
C ARG A 15 -4.74 -7.06 -1.21
N SER A 16 -5.12 -6.27 -2.21
CA SER A 16 -6.50 -6.22 -2.70
C SER A 16 -6.65 -5.62 -4.10
N VAL A 17 -7.77 -5.92 -4.76
CA VAL A 17 -8.14 -5.40 -6.09
C VAL A 17 -8.54 -3.93 -6.07
N ARG A 18 -9.01 -3.41 -4.93
CA ARG A 18 -9.38 -2.00 -4.77
C ARG A 18 -8.52 -1.32 -3.70
N PRO A 19 -8.20 -0.02 -3.87
CA PRO A 19 -7.50 0.78 -2.87
C PRO A 19 -8.48 1.16 -1.75
N SER A 20 -8.75 0.25 -0.83
CA SER A 20 -9.40 0.65 0.42
C SER A 20 -8.91 -0.22 1.56
N ALA A 21 -8.21 0.41 2.50
CA ALA A 21 -7.71 -0.20 3.72
C ALA A 21 -8.83 -0.87 4.54
N SER A 22 -10.07 -0.36 4.45
CA SER A 22 -11.14 -0.68 5.38
C SER A 22 -12.22 -1.62 4.85
N ARG A 23 -12.26 -1.97 3.55
CA ARG A 23 -13.45 -2.65 2.97
C ARG A 23 -13.22 -3.76 1.96
N THR A 24 -11.99 -4.20 1.74
CA THR A 24 -11.71 -5.40 0.93
C THR A 24 -10.94 -6.41 1.78
N PRO A 25 -11.40 -7.67 1.88
CA PRO A 25 -10.65 -8.71 2.58
C PRO A 25 -9.22 -8.78 2.03
N PRO A 26 -8.19 -8.89 2.88
CA PRO A 26 -6.83 -9.08 2.40
C PRO A 26 -6.75 -10.42 1.66
N LEU A 27 -6.02 -10.45 0.55
CA LEU A 27 -5.75 -11.68 -0.21
C LEU A 27 -4.48 -12.39 0.27
N SER A 28 -3.68 -11.69 1.08
CA SER A 28 -2.50 -12.25 1.73
C SER A 28 -2.29 -11.64 3.11
N LEU A 29 -1.75 -12.45 4.02
CA LEU A 29 -1.39 -12.06 5.38
C LEU A 29 0.05 -12.45 5.68
N ALA A 30 0.79 -11.55 6.31
CA ALA A 30 2.08 -11.80 6.91
C ALA A 30 1.86 -12.23 8.37
N LEU A 31 2.44 -13.38 8.74
CA LEU A 31 2.39 -13.93 10.09
C LEU A 31 3.82 -14.01 10.62
N ASP A 32 4.15 -13.19 11.61
CA ASP A 32 5.50 -13.12 12.18
C ASP A 32 5.48 -13.45 13.67
N SER A 33 6.29 -14.41 14.09
CA SER A 33 6.40 -14.84 15.49
C SER A 33 7.35 -13.98 16.31
N ARG A 34 8.10 -13.06 15.67
CA ARG A 34 9.12 -12.22 16.31
C ARG A 34 8.68 -10.76 16.35
N THR A 35 8.54 -10.14 15.17
CA THR A 35 8.21 -8.72 15.03
C THR A 35 7.74 -8.44 13.60
N PRO A 36 6.81 -7.49 13.36
CA PRO A 36 6.38 -7.16 12.01
C PRO A 36 7.55 -6.82 11.08
N TYR A 37 7.44 -7.18 9.80
CA TYR A 37 8.50 -7.02 8.79
C TYR A 37 9.04 -5.58 8.65
N PHE A 38 8.25 -4.57 8.99
CA PHE A 38 8.64 -3.17 8.92
C PHE A 38 9.41 -2.67 10.16
N ASP A 39 9.46 -3.45 11.25
CA ASP A 39 10.23 -3.09 12.44
C ASP A 39 11.69 -3.50 12.26
N CYS A 40 12.57 -2.51 12.14
CA CYS A 40 14.00 -2.73 11.95
C CYS A 40 14.79 -2.79 13.27
N ARG A 41 14.12 -2.71 14.43
CA ARG A 41 14.81 -2.69 15.74
C ARG A 41 15.19 -4.10 16.22
N GLN A 42 14.48 -5.11 15.73
CA GLN A 42 14.70 -6.52 16.04
C GLN A 42 14.55 -7.38 14.78
N PRO A 43 15.12 -8.60 14.73
CA PRO A 43 14.98 -9.47 13.58
C PRO A 43 13.55 -10.04 13.48
N SER A 44 12.89 -9.82 12.35
CA SER A 44 11.64 -10.47 11.96
C SER A 44 11.89 -11.89 11.42
N ASP A 45 10.83 -12.70 11.31
CA ASP A 45 10.92 -13.99 10.62
C ASP A 45 11.28 -13.80 9.15
N LEU A 46 10.85 -12.71 8.51
CA LEU A 46 11.28 -12.35 7.16
C LEU A 46 12.79 -12.04 7.10
N GLU A 47 13.33 -11.25 8.04
CA GLU A 47 14.76 -10.93 8.09
C GLU A 47 15.60 -12.20 8.27
N VAL A 48 15.14 -13.12 9.11
CA VAL A 48 15.80 -14.40 9.34
C VAL A 48 15.75 -15.27 8.09
N LEU A 49 14.57 -15.41 7.47
CA LEU A 49 14.40 -16.14 6.21
C LEU A 49 15.37 -15.64 5.14
N LEU A 50 15.42 -14.32 4.91
CA LEU A 50 16.30 -13.70 3.93
C LEU A 50 17.79 -13.90 4.27
N SER A 51 18.13 -13.92 5.56
CA SER A 51 19.50 -14.14 6.02
C SER A 51 19.97 -15.58 5.88
N THR A 52 19.09 -16.56 6.13
CA THR A 52 19.51 -17.96 6.35
C THR A 52 19.11 -18.92 5.25
N TYR A 53 18.12 -18.59 4.42
CA TYR A 53 17.65 -19.49 3.37
C TYR A 53 18.67 -19.60 2.23
N ASP A 54 18.94 -20.83 1.77
CA ASP A 54 19.86 -21.09 0.66
C ASP A 54 19.13 -20.97 -0.69
N PHE A 55 18.96 -19.73 -1.16
CA PHE A 55 18.32 -19.42 -2.43
C PHE A 55 19.09 -19.94 -3.66
N GLU A 56 20.42 -20.02 -3.57
CA GLU A 56 21.25 -20.48 -4.69
C GLU A 56 21.08 -21.98 -4.94
N ALA A 57 20.82 -22.76 -3.88
CA ALA A 57 20.53 -24.19 -4.00
C ALA A 57 19.11 -24.50 -4.51
N ASP A 58 18.15 -23.58 -4.39
CA ASP A 58 16.75 -23.79 -4.81
C ASP A 58 16.45 -23.15 -6.18
N ALA A 59 16.98 -23.76 -7.24
CA ALA A 59 16.77 -23.29 -8.61
C ALA A 59 15.29 -23.24 -9.02
N ALA A 60 14.44 -24.12 -8.48
CA ALA A 60 13.01 -24.15 -8.79
C ALA A 60 12.28 -22.95 -8.19
N LEU A 61 12.57 -22.62 -6.93
CA LEU A 61 12.06 -21.41 -6.28
C LEU A 61 12.53 -20.14 -7.00
N MET A 62 13.80 -20.09 -7.40
CA MET A 62 14.35 -18.92 -8.09
C MET A 62 13.73 -18.72 -9.48
N ALA A 63 13.47 -19.81 -10.22
CA ALA A 63 12.71 -19.76 -11.47
C ALA A 63 11.27 -19.28 -11.23
N ARG A 64 10.61 -19.79 -10.17
CA ARG A 64 9.28 -19.34 -9.76
C ARG A 64 9.25 -17.86 -9.37
N ALA A 65 10.27 -17.38 -8.67
CA ALA A 65 10.40 -15.98 -8.31
C ALA A 65 10.54 -15.08 -9.53
N ARG A 66 11.40 -15.44 -10.50
CA ARG A 66 11.53 -14.69 -11.76
C ARG A 66 10.22 -14.63 -12.53
N ALA A 67 9.52 -15.76 -12.66
CA ALA A 67 8.21 -15.80 -13.30
C ALA A 67 7.17 -14.97 -12.53
N GLY A 68 7.21 -15.00 -11.19
CA GLY A 68 6.33 -14.23 -10.32
C GLY A 68 6.54 -12.71 -10.43
N ILE A 69 7.79 -12.25 -10.53
CA ILE A 69 8.11 -10.84 -10.81
C ILE A 69 7.52 -10.44 -12.16
N ALA A 70 7.79 -11.21 -13.22
CA ALA A 70 7.26 -10.92 -14.55
C ALA A 70 5.73 -10.87 -14.56
N LEU A 71 5.07 -11.81 -13.88
CA LEU A 71 3.62 -11.86 -13.74
C LEU A 71 3.07 -10.61 -13.02
N LEU A 72 3.71 -10.17 -11.94
CA LEU A 72 3.28 -8.99 -11.20
C LEU A 72 3.44 -7.72 -12.06
N LEU A 73 4.55 -7.58 -12.77
CA LEU A 73 4.81 -6.43 -13.64
C LEU A 73 3.87 -6.36 -14.83
N ASP A 74 3.64 -7.49 -15.53
CA ASP A 74 2.71 -7.59 -16.67
C ASP A 74 1.27 -7.28 -16.27
N SER A 75 0.88 -7.70 -15.07
CA SER A 75 -0.48 -7.46 -14.58
C SER A 75 -0.77 -5.99 -14.24
N GLY A 76 0.26 -5.14 -14.13
CA GLY A 76 0.13 -3.76 -13.64
C GLY A 76 -0.29 -3.68 -12.17
N ILE A 77 -0.28 -4.80 -11.45
CA ILE A 77 -0.78 -4.88 -10.08
C ILE A 77 0.21 -4.24 -9.10
N SER A 78 -0.31 -3.41 -8.21
CA SER A 78 0.39 -2.75 -7.11
C SER A 78 -0.40 -2.98 -5.82
N LYS A 79 0.12 -2.57 -4.65
CA LYS A 79 -0.65 -2.59 -3.38
C LYS A 79 -1.99 -1.87 -3.50
N TYR A 80 -2.08 -0.88 -4.39
CA TYR A 80 -3.28 -0.11 -4.71
C TYR A 80 -3.57 -0.15 -6.21
N ASN A 81 -4.50 -1.02 -6.63
CA ASN A 81 -4.86 -1.23 -8.04
C ASN A 81 -5.91 -0.24 -8.54
N GLY A 82 -5.74 0.27 -9.76
CA GLY A 82 -6.72 1.12 -10.44
C GLY A 82 -6.27 1.47 -11.86
N ALA A 83 -7.22 1.60 -12.79
CA ALA A 83 -6.90 2.00 -14.16
C ALA A 83 -6.37 3.46 -14.17
N PRO A 84 -5.26 3.73 -14.90
CA PRO A 84 -4.75 5.10 -15.01
C PRO A 84 -5.75 5.96 -15.78
N LYS A 85 -6.14 7.10 -15.20
CA LYS A 85 -6.93 8.12 -15.90
C LYS A 85 -6.07 9.05 -16.75
N ARG A 86 -4.76 9.06 -16.49
CA ARG A 86 -3.73 9.85 -17.15
C ARG A 86 -2.43 9.08 -17.16
N THR A 87 -1.57 9.34 -18.14
CA THR A 87 -0.20 8.79 -18.19
C THR A 87 0.79 9.63 -17.38
N ALA A 88 1.94 9.06 -17.07
CA ALA A 88 3.03 9.77 -16.43
C ALA A 88 3.52 10.96 -17.27
N GLU A 89 3.57 10.85 -18.60
CA GLU A 89 3.97 11.93 -19.50
C GLU A 89 2.98 13.10 -19.50
N GLU A 90 1.67 12.82 -19.39
CA GLU A 90 0.65 13.86 -19.27
C GLU A 90 0.77 14.66 -17.96
N VAL A 91 1.23 14.02 -16.88
CA VAL A 91 1.36 14.64 -15.56
C VAL A 91 2.74 15.25 -15.33
N TYR A 92 3.81 14.59 -15.78
CA TYR A 92 5.20 15.00 -15.55
C TYR A 92 5.79 15.83 -16.70
N GLY A 93 5.07 15.93 -17.82
CA GLY A 93 5.50 16.55 -19.05
C GLY A 93 6.43 15.66 -19.89
N ALA A 94 7.09 16.25 -20.89
CA ALA A 94 8.11 15.56 -21.66
C ALA A 94 9.34 15.24 -20.79
N LYS A 95 9.88 14.03 -20.90
CA LYS A 95 11.11 13.64 -20.19
C LYS A 95 12.32 14.22 -20.92
N THR A 96 12.85 15.34 -20.42
CA THR A 96 14.03 16.01 -20.98
C THR A 96 15.31 15.75 -20.17
N ARG A 97 15.18 15.19 -18.97
CA ARG A 97 16.27 14.89 -18.04
C ARG A 97 15.89 13.74 -17.10
N LYS A 98 16.84 13.29 -16.28
CA LYS A 98 16.62 12.25 -15.27
C LYS A 98 15.43 12.60 -14.36
N ARG A 99 14.55 11.66 -14.08
CA ARG A 99 13.41 11.79 -13.18
C ARG A 99 13.65 11.09 -11.86
N VAL A 100 13.46 11.82 -10.78
CA VAL A 100 13.57 11.32 -9.41
C VAL A 100 12.21 11.42 -8.75
N LEU A 101 11.66 10.29 -8.31
CA LEU A 101 10.39 10.26 -7.59
C LEU A 101 10.65 10.15 -6.08
N VAL A 102 10.14 11.12 -5.33
CA VAL A 102 10.08 11.09 -3.87
C VAL A 102 8.70 10.60 -3.46
N VAL A 103 8.66 9.46 -2.75
CA VAL A 103 7.40 8.84 -2.31
C VAL A 103 7.04 9.32 -0.92
N GLY A 104 5.95 10.08 -0.82
CA GLY A 104 5.39 10.51 0.47
C GLY A 104 4.68 9.37 1.21
N GLN A 105 4.77 9.40 2.53
CA GLN A 105 4.11 8.48 3.45
C GLN A 105 3.41 9.25 4.58
N VAL A 106 2.49 8.59 5.27
CA VAL A 106 1.91 9.13 6.51
C VAL A 106 2.98 9.03 7.61
N GLU A 107 3.39 10.16 8.18
CA GLU A 107 4.59 10.26 9.04
C GLU A 107 4.43 9.60 10.42
N ASP A 108 3.21 9.28 10.82
CA ASP A 108 2.89 8.52 12.04
C ASP A 108 2.64 7.03 11.77
N ASP A 109 2.85 6.56 10.54
CA ASP A 109 2.74 5.14 10.18
C ASP A 109 3.73 4.28 10.98
N ALA A 110 3.28 3.08 11.38
CA ALA A 110 4.08 2.15 12.16
C ALA A 110 5.39 1.77 11.45
N SER A 111 5.38 1.67 10.12
CA SER A 111 6.58 1.41 9.31
C SER A 111 7.60 2.54 9.36
N ILE A 112 7.20 3.79 9.57
CA ILE A 112 8.15 4.89 9.81
C ILE A 112 8.60 4.85 11.27
N ARG A 113 7.66 4.73 12.21
CA ARG A 113 7.97 4.72 13.64
C ARG A 113 8.95 3.62 14.05
N TYR A 114 8.87 2.46 13.41
CA TYR A 114 9.69 1.29 13.74
C TYR A 114 10.72 0.93 12.66
N GLY A 115 10.58 1.49 11.46
CA GLY A 115 11.52 1.29 10.35
C GLY A 115 12.45 2.48 10.08
N CYS A 116 12.33 3.59 10.80
CA CYS A 116 13.18 4.78 10.60
C CYS A 116 13.81 5.23 11.95
N PRO A 117 14.96 4.65 12.34
CA PRO A 117 15.61 4.95 13.62
C PRO A 117 15.96 6.42 13.83
N VAL A 118 16.53 7.07 12.81
CA VAL A 118 16.77 8.52 12.78
C VAL A 118 15.54 9.16 12.12
N PRO A 119 14.85 10.09 12.79
CA PRO A 119 13.65 10.71 12.23
C PRO A 119 13.88 11.33 10.85
N MET A 120 12.96 11.05 9.92
CA MET A 120 12.94 11.59 8.57
C MET A 120 11.51 12.03 8.26
N THR A 121 11.31 13.29 7.87
CA THR A 121 10.01 13.77 7.38
C THR A 121 9.91 13.64 5.86
N ASN A 122 8.71 13.77 5.31
CA ASN A 122 8.57 13.80 3.85
C ASN A 122 9.32 14.98 3.23
N ASN A 123 9.28 16.17 3.87
CA ASN A 123 9.99 17.34 3.38
C ASN A 123 11.51 17.15 3.44
N ASP A 124 12.04 16.49 4.47
CA ASP A 124 13.48 16.16 4.55
C ASP A 124 13.91 15.20 3.45
N LEU A 125 13.06 14.22 3.11
CA LEU A 125 13.32 13.32 2.00
C LEU A 125 13.37 14.07 0.65
N VAL A 126 12.49 15.05 0.44
CA VAL A 126 12.52 15.90 -0.76
C VAL A 126 13.81 16.73 -0.81
N ARG A 127 14.20 17.34 0.32
CA ARG A 127 15.46 18.11 0.42
C ARG A 127 16.67 17.24 0.13
N LEU A 128 16.71 16.02 0.66
CA LEU A 128 17.76 15.04 0.40
C LEU A 128 17.87 14.71 -1.10
N ALA A 129 16.74 14.35 -1.72
CA ALA A 129 16.71 14.02 -3.14
C ALA A 129 17.15 15.20 -4.03
N ALA A 130 16.70 16.42 -3.71
CA ALA A 130 17.08 17.63 -4.44
C ALA A 130 18.58 17.95 -4.29
N ALA A 131 19.14 17.78 -3.10
CA ALA A 131 20.56 18.02 -2.84
C ALA A 131 21.47 17.05 -3.60
N GLU A 132 21.05 15.79 -3.73
CA GLU A 132 21.87 14.73 -4.34
C GLU A 132 21.64 14.56 -5.84
N GLN A 133 20.56 15.12 -6.36
CA GLN A 133 20.18 15.04 -7.76
C GLN A 133 19.89 16.45 -8.34
N PRO A 134 20.85 17.38 -8.29
CA PRO A 134 20.62 18.80 -8.62
C PRO A 134 20.17 19.03 -10.07
N GLU A 135 20.58 18.16 -10.99
CA GLU A 135 20.22 18.26 -12.41
C GLU A 135 18.93 17.49 -12.77
N ALA A 136 18.36 16.71 -11.84
CA ALA A 136 17.19 15.90 -12.10
C ALA A 136 15.88 16.68 -11.96
N GLN A 137 14.84 16.20 -12.64
CA GLN A 137 13.47 16.58 -12.36
C GLN A 137 13.02 15.85 -11.09
N ILE A 138 12.92 16.57 -9.98
CA ILE A 138 12.38 16.03 -8.72
C ILE A 138 10.86 16.07 -8.76
N LEU A 139 10.24 14.91 -8.62
CA LEU A 139 8.80 14.70 -8.56
C LEU A 139 8.47 14.26 -7.13
N TYR A 140 7.67 15.02 -6.40
CA TYR A 140 7.21 14.61 -5.07
C TYR A 140 5.76 14.16 -5.16
N LYS A 141 5.48 12.91 -4.80
CA LYS A 141 4.11 12.38 -4.73
C LYS A 141 3.70 12.22 -3.26
N PRO A 142 2.97 13.18 -2.67
CA PRO A 142 2.48 13.07 -1.30
C PRO A 142 1.50 11.90 -1.15
N HIS A 143 1.42 11.35 0.07
CA HIS A 143 0.39 10.36 0.37
C HIS A 143 -1.01 11.02 0.33
N PRO A 144 -2.06 10.36 -0.22
CA PRO A 144 -3.40 10.93 -0.28
C PRO A 144 -3.92 11.43 1.08
N ASP A 145 -3.64 10.71 2.16
CA ASP A 145 -4.04 11.08 3.53
C ASP A 145 -3.31 12.32 4.07
N VAL A 146 -2.13 12.66 3.52
CA VAL A 146 -1.41 13.91 3.85
C VAL A 146 -2.09 15.09 3.13
N LEU A 147 -2.50 14.90 1.87
CA LEU A 147 -3.21 15.92 1.09
C LEU A 147 -4.57 16.28 1.70
N SER A 148 -5.27 15.31 2.30
CA SER A 148 -6.59 15.51 2.90
C SER A 148 -6.55 16.22 4.27
N ARG A 149 -5.36 16.50 4.83
CA ARG A 149 -5.15 17.16 6.15
C ARG A 149 -5.89 16.50 7.31
N VAL A 150 -6.24 15.22 7.19
CA VAL A 150 -7.00 14.46 8.21
C VAL A 150 -6.16 14.20 9.47
N ARG A 151 -4.83 14.34 9.38
CA ARG A 151 -3.89 14.21 10.50
C ARG A 151 -3.06 15.48 10.66
N SER A 152 -2.58 15.75 11.88
CA SER A 152 -1.62 16.83 12.15
C SER A 152 -0.36 16.62 11.30
N ALA A 153 -0.22 17.39 10.23
CA ALA A 153 0.87 17.22 9.28
C ALA A 153 2.19 17.72 9.91
N ARG A 154 3.24 16.88 9.92
CA ARG A 154 4.60 17.34 10.30
C ARG A 154 5.37 17.86 9.08
N SER A 155 4.91 17.55 7.88
CA SER A 155 5.37 18.13 6.61
C SER A 155 4.26 18.90 5.89
N ASP A 156 4.63 20.00 5.25
CA ASP A 156 3.80 20.73 4.29
C ASP A 156 4.46 20.70 2.90
N PRO A 157 3.83 20.07 1.87
CA PRO A 157 4.35 20.08 0.50
C PRO A 157 4.66 21.47 -0.05
N ALA A 158 3.98 22.53 0.43
CA ALA A 158 4.23 23.90 0.00
C ALA A 158 5.65 24.38 0.36
N GLU A 159 6.22 23.91 1.48
CA GLU A 159 7.57 24.31 1.92
C GLU A 159 8.68 23.79 1.01
N VAL A 160 8.42 22.71 0.26
CA VAL A 160 9.41 22.08 -0.64
C VAL A 160 9.04 22.21 -2.12
N ALA A 161 7.93 22.88 -2.43
CA ALA A 161 7.47 23.09 -3.81
C ALA A 161 8.46 23.87 -4.69
N HIS A 162 9.38 24.63 -4.08
CA HIS A 162 10.46 25.31 -4.79
C HIS A 162 11.60 24.36 -5.22
N LEU A 163 11.64 23.12 -4.70
CA LEU A 163 12.65 22.10 -4.99
C LEU A 163 12.13 21.00 -5.93
N CYS A 164 10.82 20.85 -6.08
CA CYS A 164 10.21 19.73 -6.80
C CYS A 164 8.86 20.08 -7.43
N ALA A 165 8.43 19.31 -8.42
CA ALA A 165 7.04 19.28 -8.86
C ALA A 165 6.21 18.42 -7.90
N VAL A 166 5.24 19.03 -7.21
CA VAL A 166 4.33 18.31 -6.31
C VAL A 166 3.19 17.69 -7.12
N ILE A 167 3.14 16.37 -7.15
CA ILE A 167 2.18 15.57 -7.92
C ILE A 167 0.98 15.25 -7.05
N THR A 168 -0.12 15.96 -7.28
CA THR A 168 -1.39 15.77 -6.54
C THR A 168 -2.38 14.89 -7.31
N GLU A 169 -2.07 14.60 -8.57
CA GLU A 169 -2.86 13.77 -9.45
C GLU A 169 -2.88 12.31 -8.99
N SER A 170 -4.06 11.69 -9.13
CA SER A 170 -4.27 10.27 -8.86
C SER A 170 -3.67 9.42 -9.98
N LEU A 171 -2.36 9.19 -9.92
CA LEU A 171 -1.65 8.18 -10.71
C LEU A 171 -1.48 6.87 -9.91
N PRO A 172 -1.87 5.71 -10.47
CA PRO A 172 -1.46 4.41 -9.95
C PRO A 172 0.07 4.34 -9.86
N LEU A 173 0.60 3.62 -8.87
CA LEU A 173 2.04 3.59 -8.63
C LEU A 173 2.82 3.00 -9.81
N ALA A 174 2.27 1.97 -10.47
CA ALA A 174 2.87 1.39 -11.68
C ALA A 174 3.08 2.43 -12.79
N GLU A 175 2.07 3.28 -13.00
CA GLU A 175 2.14 4.39 -13.96
C GLU A 175 3.09 5.49 -13.47
N ALA A 176 3.04 5.85 -12.18
CA ALA A 176 3.92 6.86 -11.61
C ALA A 176 5.41 6.50 -11.74
N LEU A 177 5.74 5.21 -11.81
CA LEU A 177 7.11 4.71 -11.95
C LEU A 177 7.56 4.55 -13.42
N SER A 178 6.65 4.63 -14.41
CA SER A 178 6.94 4.26 -15.80
C SER A 178 8.05 5.07 -16.46
N THR A 179 8.25 6.32 -16.03
CA THR A 179 9.27 7.23 -16.57
C THR A 179 10.36 7.62 -15.57
N VAL A 180 10.34 7.03 -14.37
CA VAL A 180 11.21 7.37 -13.25
C VAL A 180 12.52 6.59 -13.32
N ASP A 181 13.65 7.28 -13.09
CA ASP A 181 14.98 6.66 -13.11
C ASP A 181 15.50 6.32 -11.72
N HIS A 182 15.00 7.01 -10.69
CA HIS A 182 15.44 6.84 -9.30
C HIS A 182 14.31 7.17 -8.33
N VAL A 183 14.07 6.30 -7.35
CA VAL A 183 13.11 6.51 -6.27
C VAL A 183 13.81 6.82 -4.94
N TYR A 184 13.32 7.83 -4.24
CA TYR A 184 13.66 8.11 -2.85
C TYR A 184 12.45 7.78 -1.98
N THR A 185 12.67 7.04 -0.91
CA THR A 185 11.61 6.64 0.02
C THR A 185 12.14 6.53 1.45
N ILE A 186 11.25 6.66 2.45
CA ILE A 186 11.61 6.38 3.85
C ILE A 186 11.53 4.88 4.08
N THR A 187 10.33 4.32 4.10
CA THR A 187 10.08 2.89 4.33
C THR A 187 8.95 2.32 3.45
N SER A 188 8.51 3.06 2.44
CA SER A 188 7.33 2.71 1.64
C SER A 188 7.54 1.40 0.90
N LEU A 189 6.50 0.58 0.80
CA LEU A 189 6.50 -0.57 -0.10
C LEU A 189 6.75 -0.16 -1.57
N ALA A 190 6.44 1.07 -1.93
CA ALA A 190 6.71 1.61 -3.27
C ALA A 190 8.19 1.53 -3.67
N GLY A 191 9.12 1.62 -2.70
CA GLY A 191 10.53 1.39 -2.99
C GLY A 191 10.80 -0.05 -3.43
N PHE A 192 10.14 -1.04 -2.83
CA PHE A 192 10.28 -2.42 -3.28
C PHE A 192 9.67 -2.62 -4.67
N GLU A 193 8.50 -2.05 -4.95
CA GLU A 193 7.89 -2.10 -6.29
C GLU A 193 8.79 -1.45 -7.36
N ALA A 194 9.54 -0.40 -7.00
CA ALA A 194 10.53 0.22 -7.88
C ALA A 194 11.74 -0.71 -8.13
N LEU A 195 12.22 -1.42 -7.11
CA LEU A 195 13.26 -2.45 -7.29
C LEU A 195 12.82 -3.55 -8.25
N LEU A 196 11.56 -4.01 -8.14
CA LEU A 196 11.01 -5.02 -9.06
C LEU A 196 11.04 -4.56 -10.52
N ARG A 197 10.95 -3.24 -10.76
CA ARG A 197 11.03 -2.61 -12.08
C ARG A 197 12.46 -2.29 -12.54
N GLY A 198 13.48 -2.65 -11.75
CA GLY A 198 14.88 -2.32 -12.04
C GLY A 198 15.23 -0.85 -11.85
N ILE A 199 14.40 -0.08 -11.13
CA ILE A 199 14.64 1.34 -10.85
C ILE A 199 15.60 1.45 -9.67
N LYS A 200 16.54 2.40 -9.72
CA LYS A 200 17.44 2.66 -8.59
C LYS A 200 16.64 3.19 -7.40
N VAL A 201 16.92 2.69 -6.19
CA VAL A 201 16.22 3.10 -4.97
C VAL A 201 17.19 3.55 -3.90
N THR A 202 16.93 4.73 -3.34
CA THR A 202 17.56 5.23 -2.12
C THR A 202 16.56 5.15 -0.97
N THR A 203 16.96 4.52 0.14
CA THR A 203 16.15 4.42 1.35
C THR A 203 16.68 5.35 2.45
N ALA A 204 15.81 6.22 2.95
CA ALA A 204 16.11 7.11 4.06
C ALA A 204 15.73 6.51 5.42
N GLY A 205 14.98 5.41 5.45
CA GLY A 205 14.78 4.54 6.60
C GLY A 205 15.46 3.18 6.39
N SER A 206 14.95 2.15 7.07
CA SER A 206 15.43 0.77 7.01
C SER A 206 14.27 -0.21 6.78
N PRO A 207 13.53 -0.09 5.65
CA PRO A 207 12.45 -1.02 5.31
C PRO A 207 12.98 -2.45 5.13
N PHE A 208 12.11 -3.46 5.12
CA PHE A 208 12.53 -4.88 5.05
C PHE A 208 13.44 -5.22 3.85
N TYR A 209 13.33 -4.47 2.76
CA TYR A 209 14.11 -4.66 1.53
C TYR A 209 15.44 -3.88 1.50
N ALA A 210 15.73 -3.07 2.52
CA ALA A 210 17.02 -2.38 2.67
C ALA A 210 18.05 -3.27 3.39
N GLY A 211 19.34 -3.07 3.09
CA GLY A 211 20.47 -3.78 3.68
C GLY A 211 20.90 -5.05 2.95
N TRP A 212 20.32 -5.34 1.78
CA TRP A 212 20.60 -6.57 1.01
C TRP A 212 21.42 -6.33 -0.27
N GLY A 213 21.96 -5.13 -0.45
CA GLY A 213 22.74 -4.75 -1.64
C GLY A 213 21.93 -4.26 -2.84
N LEU A 214 20.60 -4.20 -2.72
CA LEU A 214 19.70 -3.76 -3.79
C LEU A 214 19.35 -2.27 -3.72
N THR A 215 19.66 -1.61 -2.61
CA THR A 215 19.31 -0.21 -2.33
C THR A 215 20.53 0.60 -1.89
N ASP A 216 20.46 1.92 -2.07
CA ASP A 216 21.36 2.89 -1.47
C ASP A 216 20.78 3.35 -0.12
N ASP A 217 21.35 2.85 0.99
CA ASP A 217 20.76 2.97 2.32
C ASP A 217 21.41 4.08 3.15
N ARG A 218 20.59 5.03 3.63
CA ARG A 218 21.07 6.13 4.50
C ARG A 218 21.00 5.78 5.98
N GLN A 219 20.26 4.74 6.32
CA GLN A 219 20.19 4.16 7.65
C GLN A 219 20.48 2.66 7.57
N PRO A 220 21.75 2.27 7.36
CA PRO A 220 22.14 0.89 7.19
C PRO A 220 21.81 0.07 8.45
N ASN A 221 21.41 -1.18 8.24
CA ASN A 221 21.10 -2.13 9.31
C ASN A 221 22.24 -3.13 9.46
N THR A 222 22.97 -3.10 10.57
CA THR A 222 24.16 -3.94 10.80
C THR A 222 23.87 -5.44 10.82
N ARG A 223 22.61 -5.87 10.97
CA ARG A 223 22.22 -7.28 10.92
C ARG A 223 22.03 -7.79 9.49
N ARG A 224 21.86 -6.88 8.53
CA ARG A 224 21.64 -7.19 7.11
C ARG A 224 22.93 -6.85 6.36
N GLY A 225 23.69 -7.87 6.02
CA GLY A 225 24.97 -7.74 5.29
C GLY A 225 25.13 -8.73 4.14
N ARG A 226 24.14 -9.61 3.94
CA ARG A 226 24.12 -10.56 2.82
C ARG A 226 23.71 -9.83 1.55
N GLN A 227 24.40 -10.10 0.45
CA GLN A 227 23.97 -9.66 -0.88
C GLN A 227 22.89 -10.62 -1.40
N LEU A 228 21.73 -10.09 -1.75
CA LEU A 228 20.64 -10.87 -2.34
C LEU A 228 20.39 -10.43 -3.78
N SER A 229 20.04 -11.38 -4.64
CA SER A 229 19.40 -11.07 -5.92
C SER A 229 17.98 -10.54 -5.67
N LEU A 230 17.46 -9.81 -6.67
CA LEU A 230 16.09 -9.32 -6.64
C LEU A 230 15.08 -10.48 -6.53
N GLU A 231 15.35 -11.58 -7.25
CA GLU A 231 14.54 -12.80 -7.19
C GLU A 231 14.57 -13.45 -5.80
N ALA A 232 15.71 -13.46 -5.09
CA ALA A 232 15.79 -14.03 -3.75
C ALA A 232 14.97 -13.21 -2.74
N LEU A 233 15.09 -11.88 -2.82
CA LEU A 233 14.28 -10.98 -2.00
C LEU A 233 12.79 -11.14 -2.30
N PHE A 234 12.41 -11.26 -3.58
CA PHE A 234 11.03 -11.53 -3.98
C PHE A 234 10.55 -12.90 -3.50
N ALA A 235 11.35 -13.95 -3.62
CA ALA A 235 11.00 -15.30 -3.17
C ALA A 235 10.68 -15.31 -1.66
N GLY A 236 11.55 -14.68 -0.86
CA GLY A 236 11.31 -14.53 0.57
C GLY A 236 10.04 -13.75 0.86
N ALA A 237 9.89 -12.57 0.25
CA ALA A 237 8.80 -11.64 0.56
C ALA A 237 7.43 -12.05 0.00
N TYR A 238 7.35 -12.63 -1.19
CA TYR A 238 6.07 -12.93 -1.87
C TYR A 238 5.74 -14.43 -1.95
N LEU A 239 6.70 -15.35 -1.80
CA LEU A 239 6.42 -16.77 -2.01
C LEU A 239 6.45 -17.60 -0.73
N ILE A 240 7.33 -17.27 0.22
CA ILE A 240 7.54 -18.06 1.44
C ILE A 240 6.88 -17.40 2.66
N TYR A 241 7.16 -16.11 2.88
CA TYR A 241 6.77 -15.42 4.11
C TYR A 241 5.24 -15.22 4.27
N PRO A 242 4.51 -14.67 3.28
CA PRO A 242 3.07 -14.47 3.40
C PRO A 242 2.28 -15.74 3.13
N ARG A 243 1.09 -15.81 3.72
CA ARG A 243 0.06 -16.80 3.39
C ARG A 243 -0.97 -16.16 2.48
N TYR A 244 -1.35 -16.86 1.42
CA TYR A 244 -2.40 -16.47 0.48
C TYR A 244 -3.64 -17.31 0.74
N PHE A 245 -4.82 -16.70 0.60
CA PHE A 245 -6.09 -17.40 0.73
C PHE A 245 -7.15 -16.81 -0.20
N ASP A 246 -8.12 -17.64 -0.58
CA ASP A 246 -9.32 -17.17 -1.25
C ASP A 246 -10.25 -16.50 -0.19
N PRO A 247 -10.63 -15.24 -0.35
CA PRO A 247 -11.45 -14.53 0.63
C PRO A 247 -12.90 -15.02 0.71
N VAL A 248 -13.36 -15.80 -0.28
CA VAL A 248 -14.71 -16.39 -0.34
C VAL A 248 -14.74 -17.75 0.36
N THR A 249 -13.76 -18.62 0.06
CA THR A 249 -13.74 -19.98 0.62
C THR A 249 -12.92 -20.10 1.91
N GLY A 250 -11.98 -19.17 2.14
CA GLY A 250 -11.02 -19.23 3.23
C GLY A 250 -9.89 -20.24 3.01
N GLU A 251 -9.87 -20.94 1.87
CA GLU A 251 -8.86 -21.94 1.56
C GLU A 251 -7.53 -21.28 1.20
N GLN A 252 -6.43 -21.93 1.59
CA GLN A 252 -5.09 -21.49 1.24
C GLN A 252 -4.87 -21.59 -0.27
N THR A 253 -4.27 -20.56 -0.86
CA THR A 253 -3.96 -20.51 -2.29
C THR A 253 -2.49 -20.15 -2.53
N SER A 254 -2.09 -19.98 -3.79
CA SER A 254 -0.76 -19.55 -4.18
C SER A 254 -0.73 -18.08 -4.61
N PHE A 255 0.47 -17.48 -4.55
CA PHE A 255 0.72 -16.15 -5.11
C PHE A 255 0.19 -16.00 -6.54
N GLU A 256 0.48 -16.97 -7.41
CA GLU A 256 0.10 -16.96 -8.83
C GLU A 256 -1.42 -16.98 -9.00
N ALA A 257 -2.11 -17.84 -8.24
CA ALA A 257 -3.56 -17.92 -8.26
C ALA A 257 -4.20 -16.62 -7.75
N THR A 258 -3.64 -16.02 -6.70
CA THR A 258 -4.09 -14.70 -6.20
C THR A 258 -3.89 -13.62 -7.25
N VAL A 259 -2.72 -13.53 -7.89
CA VAL A 259 -2.46 -12.55 -8.96
C VAL A 259 -3.43 -12.75 -10.13
N ALA A 260 -3.65 -13.98 -10.57
CA ALA A 260 -4.61 -14.29 -11.63
C ALA A 260 -6.05 -13.90 -11.26
N ALA A 261 -6.46 -14.11 -10.00
CA ALA A 261 -7.77 -13.70 -9.50
C ALA A 261 -7.91 -12.17 -9.49
N ILE A 262 -6.89 -11.43 -9.05
CA ILE A 262 -6.87 -9.96 -9.11
C ILE A 262 -6.97 -9.49 -10.56
N LYS A 263 -6.14 -10.04 -11.46
CA LYS A 263 -6.13 -9.67 -12.89
C LYS A 263 -7.52 -9.86 -13.52
N ARG A 264 -8.19 -10.97 -13.24
CA ARG A 264 -9.56 -11.24 -13.70
C ARG A 264 -10.55 -10.21 -13.17
N GLN A 265 -10.50 -9.89 -11.87
CA GLN A 265 -11.40 -8.89 -11.28
C GLN A 265 -11.16 -7.47 -11.82
N LEU A 266 -9.93 -7.12 -12.20
CA LEU A 266 -9.63 -5.85 -12.84
C LEU A 266 -10.14 -5.78 -14.29
N GLN A 267 -10.13 -6.91 -15.01
CA GLN A 267 -10.65 -7.02 -16.38
C GLN A 267 -12.18 -7.10 -16.42
N GLU A 268 -12.79 -7.66 -15.38
CA GLU A 268 -14.24 -7.84 -15.25
C GLU A 268 -14.78 -7.11 -14.00
N PRO A 269 -14.75 -5.76 -13.94
CA PRO A 269 -15.13 -5.01 -12.75
C PRO A 269 -16.57 -5.27 -12.26
N ASP A 270 -17.44 -5.80 -13.12
CA ASP A 270 -18.84 -6.15 -12.81
C ASP A 270 -19.07 -7.63 -12.40
N ALA A 271 -18.09 -8.54 -12.57
CA ALA A 271 -18.36 -9.98 -12.45
C ALA A 271 -18.51 -10.52 -11.02
N ARG A 272 -18.19 -9.72 -9.98
CA ARG A 272 -18.46 -10.07 -8.58
C ARG A 272 -18.72 -8.82 -7.74
N LEU A 273 -19.80 -8.10 -8.02
CA LEU A 273 -20.51 -7.47 -6.91
C LEU A 273 -21.04 -8.63 -6.05
N PRO A 274 -20.79 -8.71 -4.72
CA PRO A 274 -21.72 -9.43 -3.87
C PRO A 274 -23.10 -8.89 -4.24
N SER A 275 -23.99 -9.79 -4.68
CA SER A 275 -25.32 -9.45 -5.15
C SER A 275 -25.88 -8.34 -4.27
N ARG A 276 -26.25 -7.19 -4.88
CA ARG A 276 -27.09 -6.19 -4.20
C ARG A 276 -28.11 -6.98 -3.39
N PRO A 277 -28.23 -6.75 -2.06
CA PRO A 277 -29.14 -7.55 -1.25
C PRO A 277 -30.47 -7.62 -1.98
N ALA A 278 -30.90 -8.84 -2.33
CA ALA A 278 -32.13 -9.04 -3.08
C ALA A 278 -33.23 -8.27 -2.35
N TRP A 279 -34.00 -7.49 -3.10
CA TRP A 279 -35.02 -6.63 -2.56
C TRP A 279 -35.90 -7.43 -1.58
N ARG A 280 -35.96 -6.99 -0.31
CA ARG A 280 -36.79 -7.62 0.72
C ARG A 280 -37.88 -6.64 1.16
N PRO A 281 -39.13 -7.09 1.33
CA PRO A 281 -40.24 -6.23 1.74
C PRO A 281 -40.06 -5.66 3.16
N LEU A 282 -39.20 -6.25 3.99
CA LEU A 282 -38.87 -5.81 5.35
C LEU A 282 -37.33 -5.81 5.55
N GLY A 283 -36.84 -4.77 6.23
CA GLY A 283 -35.42 -4.52 6.49
C GLY A 283 -34.99 -3.09 6.10
N PRO A 284 -33.73 -2.68 6.36
CA PRO A 284 -33.23 -1.33 6.13
C PRO A 284 -33.26 -0.86 4.66
N TYR A 285 -33.55 -1.76 3.72
CA TYR A 285 -33.65 -1.49 2.28
C TYR A 285 -35.06 -1.79 1.69
N GLY A 286 -36.09 -1.96 2.53
CA GLY A 286 -37.48 -2.21 2.12
C GLY A 286 -38.35 -0.93 1.99
N VAL A 287 -39.57 -1.09 1.45
CA VAL A 287 -40.53 -0.03 1.01
C VAL A 287 -40.99 0.94 2.11
N LEU A 288 -40.71 0.66 3.38
CA LEU A 288 -41.09 1.50 4.52
C LEU A 288 -39.91 2.11 5.30
N GLY A 289 -38.67 1.95 4.84
CA GLY A 289 -37.50 2.50 5.53
C GLY A 289 -37.19 3.94 5.10
N TRP A 290 -37.85 4.97 5.67
CA TRP A 290 -37.56 6.41 5.46
C TRP A 290 -36.06 6.81 5.55
N ARG A 291 -35.22 5.92 6.09
CA ARG A 291 -33.77 6.05 6.25
C ARG A 291 -32.97 6.07 4.94
N HIS A 292 -33.51 5.61 3.81
CA HIS A 292 -32.84 5.83 2.51
C HIS A 292 -32.77 7.33 2.16
N LEU A 293 -33.74 8.13 2.61
CA LEU A 293 -33.73 9.59 2.46
C LEU A 293 -32.64 10.26 3.32
N LEU A 294 -32.25 9.65 4.44
CA LEU A 294 -31.14 10.14 5.26
C LEU A 294 -29.82 10.13 4.49
N THR A 295 -29.66 9.26 3.49
CA THR A 295 -28.42 9.24 2.68
C THR A 295 -28.22 10.55 1.92
N ALA A 296 -29.29 11.18 1.44
CA ALA A 296 -29.23 12.47 0.77
C ALA A 296 -28.94 13.62 1.74
N ILE A 297 -29.44 13.54 2.96
CA ILE A 297 -29.30 14.56 4.01
C ILE A 297 -27.91 14.51 4.67
N ILE A 298 -27.36 13.31 4.88
CA ILE A 298 -26.08 13.09 5.57
C ILE A 298 -24.90 13.17 4.60
N ALA A 299 -25.09 12.85 3.32
CA ALA A 299 -24.04 12.91 2.29
C ALA A 299 -23.24 14.23 2.25
N PRO A 300 -23.83 15.44 2.38
CA PRO A 300 -23.07 16.68 2.42
C PRO A 300 -22.14 16.81 3.64
N ALA A 301 -22.54 16.24 4.79
CA ALA A 301 -21.71 16.24 6.00
C ALA A 301 -20.56 15.23 5.87
N ILE A 302 -20.83 14.05 5.31
CA ILE A 302 -19.79 13.05 4.99
C ILE A 302 -18.80 13.60 3.98
N ARG A 303 -19.29 14.31 2.94
CA ARG A 303 -18.41 15.01 1.98
C ARG A 303 -17.48 16.01 2.64
N ARG A 304 -17.98 16.77 3.63
CA ARG A 304 -17.16 17.75 4.36
C ARG A 304 -16.15 17.12 5.30
N ALA A 305 -16.47 15.96 5.87
CA ALA A 305 -15.59 15.23 6.79
C ALA A 305 -14.63 14.26 6.09
N GLY A 306 -14.93 13.87 4.85
CA GLY A 306 -14.18 12.92 4.03
C GLY A 306 -14.01 13.43 2.60
N ASN A 307 -14.39 12.62 1.61
CA ASN A 307 -14.27 12.96 0.19
C ASN A 307 -15.50 12.49 -0.62
N ASP A 308 -15.52 12.77 -1.93
CA ASP A 308 -16.65 12.38 -2.80
C ASP A 308 -16.84 10.85 -2.93
N ARG A 309 -15.77 10.06 -2.80
CA ARG A 309 -15.89 8.59 -2.77
C ARG A 309 -16.54 8.10 -1.49
N ASP A 310 -16.27 8.74 -0.35
CA ASP A 310 -16.94 8.41 0.92
C ASP A 310 -18.46 8.63 0.83
N VAL A 311 -18.90 9.59 0.02
CA VAL A 311 -20.32 9.85 -0.25
C VAL A 311 -20.94 8.78 -1.13
N GLU A 312 -20.25 8.39 -2.21
CA GLU A 312 -20.69 7.30 -3.09
C GLU A 312 -20.83 6.00 -2.30
N ASP A 313 -19.81 5.70 -1.49
CA ASP A 313 -19.76 4.55 -0.60
C ASP A 313 -20.86 4.56 0.45
N PHE A 314 -21.07 5.69 1.13
CA PHE A 314 -22.13 5.84 2.12
C PHE A 314 -23.51 5.66 1.50
N ARG A 315 -23.73 6.15 0.27
CA ARG A 315 -24.98 5.96 -0.45
C ARG A 315 -25.19 4.51 -0.88
N ALA A 316 -24.10 3.80 -1.20
CA ALA A 316 -24.15 2.41 -1.63
C ALA A 316 -24.45 1.45 -0.46
N ASP A 317 -23.79 1.66 0.69
CA ASP A 317 -24.00 0.86 1.90
C ASP A 317 -23.83 1.73 3.17
N PRO A 318 -24.89 2.41 3.63
CA PRO A 318 -24.84 3.29 4.80
C PRO A 318 -24.43 2.54 6.08
N ILE A 319 -24.85 1.28 6.19
CA ILE A 319 -24.62 0.43 7.36
C ILE A 319 -23.14 0.01 7.42
N GLY A 320 -22.63 -0.57 6.32
CA GLY A 320 -21.23 -0.95 6.20
C GLY A 320 -20.28 0.24 6.26
N PHE A 321 -20.69 1.39 5.70
CA PHE A 321 -19.93 2.64 5.77
C PHE A 321 -19.64 3.03 7.22
N PHE A 322 -20.68 3.16 8.05
CA PHE A 322 -20.52 3.56 9.44
C PHE A 322 -19.79 2.50 10.27
N ARG A 323 -20.04 1.21 10.03
CA ARG A 323 -19.35 0.11 10.72
C ARG A 323 -17.85 0.08 10.43
N GLY A 324 -17.44 0.48 9.23
CA GLY A 324 -16.05 0.51 8.79
C GLY A 324 -15.26 1.76 9.22
N LEU A 325 -15.88 2.72 9.90
CA LEU A 325 -15.18 3.90 10.43
C LEU A 325 -14.28 3.52 11.60
N SER A 326 -13.06 4.06 11.62
CA SER A 326 -12.10 3.85 12.72
C SER A 326 -12.58 4.46 14.03
N ASP A 327 -13.21 5.64 13.98
CA ASP A 327 -13.73 6.36 15.13
C ASP A 327 -14.94 5.64 15.76
N GLN A 328 -14.83 5.34 17.06
CA GLN A 328 -15.85 4.63 17.83
C GLN A 328 -17.12 5.48 18.05
N ARG A 329 -17.00 6.80 18.15
CA ARG A 329 -18.14 7.73 18.27
C ARG A 329 -18.93 7.78 16.98
N LEU A 330 -18.24 7.82 15.84
CA LEU A 330 -18.90 7.78 14.52
C LEU A 330 -19.58 6.43 14.27
N ARG A 331 -18.98 5.32 14.70
CA ARG A 331 -19.64 4.00 14.70
C ARG A 331 -20.90 3.97 15.56
N LEU A 332 -20.89 4.63 16.72
CA LEU A 332 -22.05 4.72 17.61
C LEU A 332 -23.19 5.56 16.98
N ILE A 333 -22.84 6.70 16.37
CA ILE A 333 -23.80 7.52 15.61
C ILE A 333 -24.40 6.70 14.46
N GLY A 334 -23.56 5.95 13.75
CA GLY A 334 -23.99 5.03 12.71
C GLY A 334 -24.98 3.99 13.18
N ARG A 335 -24.78 3.40 14.37
CA ARG A 335 -25.72 2.46 15.01
C ARG A 335 -27.09 3.07 15.29
N ILE A 336 -27.16 4.35 15.62
CA ILE A 336 -28.41 5.05 15.91
C ILE A 336 -29.16 5.34 14.60
N LEU A 337 -28.43 5.82 13.58
CA LEU A 337 -28.99 6.22 12.30
C LEU A 337 -29.40 5.00 11.44
N TYR A 338 -28.59 3.95 11.50
CA TYR A 338 -28.74 2.71 10.74
C TYR A 338 -28.49 1.51 11.68
N PRO A 339 -29.50 1.11 12.48
CA PRO A 339 -29.36 -0.01 13.41
C PRO A 339 -29.02 -1.30 12.67
N PHE A 340 -27.98 -1.98 13.17
CA PHE A 340 -27.51 -3.26 12.68
C PHE A 340 -28.51 -4.34 13.13
N GLU A 341 -29.29 -4.89 12.21
CA GLU A 341 -29.85 -6.24 12.38
C GLU A 341 -28.84 -7.28 11.92
#